data_AF-A0A9D2FRJ3-F1
#
_entry.id   AF-A0A9D2FRJ3-F1
#
_cell.length_a   1.000
_cell.length_b   1.000
_cell.length_c   1.000
_cell.angle_alpha   90.00
_cell.angle_beta   90.00
_cell.angle_gamma   90.00
#
_symmetry.space_group_name_H-M   'P 1'
#
loop_
_entity.id
_entity.type
_entity.pdbx_description
1 polymer ?
#
loop_
_entity_poly.entity_id
_entity_poly.type
_entity_poly.pdbx_seq_one_letter_code
_entity_poly.pdbx_strand_id
1 'polypeptide(L)'
;KLADRLLGEEVPLLGTLAYQQALRRQQGKENPEIKTASMRDEFKRLKSQEELLDFLREKRESFGIHHNTAYRKFMVMLEYLAKPGIDNPYVPEEREYSVETVVEEYLRMNIPYGRKLGRYSRLQKEIKKHWPTPRTINEMKNRKLDVDRKTLLLLYIATEGMVLERGDSRWEDNVKEHYRRINLMLTECGMSLLNLHSPFDYMVIQSIRAAGEEENMGLRMERMLCRLFQKNDKIAYIEEV
;
A
#
# COMPACT_ATOMS: atom_id res chain seq x y z
N LYS A 1 13.06 26.17 17.31
CA LYS A 1 12.77 26.74 18.66
C LYS A 1 11.35 26.48 19.22
N LEU A 2 10.53 25.60 18.61
CA LEU A 2 9.48 24.84 19.32
C LEU A 2 9.86 23.35 19.37
N ALA A 3 10.39 22.81 18.26
CA ALA A 3 11.00 21.48 18.17
C ALA A 3 12.12 21.25 19.21
N ASP A 4 13.04 22.20 19.36
CA ASP A 4 14.16 22.11 20.32
C ASP A 4 13.71 22.09 21.80
N ARG A 5 12.55 22.69 22.11
CA ARG A 5 11.98 22.71 23.47
C ARG A 5 11.15 21.45 23.80
N LEU A 6 10.63 20.80 22.78
CA LEU A 6 9.80 19.60 22.91
C LEU A 6 10.63 18.34 23.17
N LEU A 7 11.86 18.28 22.67
CA LEU A 7 12.52 17.00 22.45
C LEU A 7 13.57 16.57 23.48
N GLY A 8 14.19 17.45 24.26
CA GLY A 8 15.13 17.11 25.35
C GLY A 8 16.42 16.35 24.95
N GLU A 9 16.36 15.64 23.84
CA GLU A 9 17.39 14.93 23.10
C GLU A 9 17.05 15.09 21.61
N GLU A 10 18.06 15.26 20.77
CA GLU A 10 17.89 15.34 19.32
C GLU A 10 17.14 14.10 18.81
N VAL A 11 15.91 14.26 18.31
CA VAL A 11 15.26 13.18 17.56
C VAL A 11 16.11 12.94 16.33
N PRO A 12 16.67 11.73 16.15
CA PRO A 12 17.51 11.46 15.00
C PRO A 12 16.69 11.68 13.73
N LEU A 13 17.24 12.47 12.81
CA LEU A 13 16.56 12.83 11.57
C LEU A 13 16.07 11.58 10.84
N LEU A 14 14.90 11.68 10.23
CA LEU A 14 14.27 10.58 9.50
C LEU A 14 15.26 9.99 8.48
N GLY A 15 15.45 8.67 8.53
CA GLY A 15 16.38 7.96 7.63
C GLY A 15 17.84 7.89 8.09
N THR A 16 18.21 8.48 9.24
CA THR A 16 19.55 8.33 9.81
C THR A 16 19.76 6.97 10.48
N LEU A 17 21.03 6.55 10.60
CA LEU A 17 21.40 5.29 11.25
C LEU A 17 20.99 5.25 12.74
N ALA A 18 21.02 6.42 13.41
CA ALA A 18 20.51 6.58 14.77
C ALA A 18 18.99 6.39 14.87
N TYR A 19 18.22 6.88 13.88
CA TYR A 19 16.78 6.63 13.78
C TYR A 19 16.48 5.14 13.59
N GLN A 20 17.24 4.46 12.74
CA GLN A 20 17.12 3.01 12.52
C GLN A 20 17.46 2.19 13.78
N GLN A 21 18.44 2.60 14.57
CA GLN A 21 18.81 1.94 15.84
C GLN A 21 17.77 2.16 16.94
N ALA A 22 17.22 3.38 17.07
CA ALA A 22 16.14 3.67 18.01
C ALA A 22 14.89 2.82 17.72
N LEU A 23 14.59 2.60 16.44
CA LEU A 23 13.47 1.75 15.99
C LEU A 23 13.68 0.26 16.31
N ARG A 24 14.90 -0.28 16.17
CA ARG A 24 15.21 -1.67 16.58
C ARG A 24 14.95 -1.91 18.07
N ARG A 25 15.11 -0.88 18.90
CA ARG A 25 14.79 -0.93 20.34
C ARG A 25 13.27 -0.90 20.61
N GLN A 26 12.49 -0.32 19.71
CA GLN A 26 11.02 -0.26 19.80
C GLN A 26 10.31 -1.51 19.22
N GLN A 27 11.00 -2.36 18.46
CA GLN A 27 10.45 -3.59 17.87
C GLN A 27 9.82 -4.57 18.88
N GLY A 28 10.16 -4.48 20.17
CA GLY A 28 9.60 -5.32 21.23
C GLY A 28 8.53 -4.66 22.11
N LYS A 29 8.12 -3.40 21.84
CA LYS A 29 7.24 -2.60 22.72
C LYS A 29 5.97 -2.08 22.03
N GLU A 30 5.49 -2.75 20.99
CA GLU A 30 4.26 -2.31 20.33
C GLU A 30 3.03 -2.77 21.13
N ASN A 31 2.31 -1.82 21.72
CA ASN A 31 0.99 -2.06 22.28
C ASN A 31 -0.07 -1.93 21.15
N PRO A 32 -0.78 -3.01 20.78
CA PRO A 32 -1.78 -3.00 19.70
C PRO A 32 -3.01 -2.12 19.99
N GLU A 33 -3.14 -1.55 21.19
CA GLU A 33 -4.31 -0.75 21.60
C GLU A 33 -4.27 0.72 21.17
N ILE A 34 -3.13 1.22 20.67
CA ILE A 34 -2.98 2.65 20.31
C ILE A 34 -3.58 2.94 18.92
N LYS A 35 -4.90 3.12 18.87
CA LYS A 35 -5.65 3.43 17.63
C LYS A 35 -5.49 4.90 17.23
N THR A 36 -5.21 5.18 15.95
CA THR A 36 -5.13 6.56 15.39
C THR A 36 -6.37 7.41 15.68
N ALA A 37 -7.54 6.77 15.76
CA ALA A 37 -8.81 7.43 16.09
C ALA A 37 -8.83 7.96 17.53
N SER A 38 -8.32 7.18 18.50
CA SER A 38 -8.24 7.60 19.91
C SER A 38 -7.29 8.80 20.07
N MET A 39 -6.13 8.75 19.40
CA MET A 39 -5.18 9.87 19.39
C MET A 39 -5.75 11.12 18.73
N ARG A 40 -6.54 10.96 17.66
CA ARG A 40 -7.21 12.08 16.98
C ARG A 40 -8.28 12.73 17.86
N ASP A 41 -9.05 11.94 18.58
CA ASP A 41 -10.12 12.46 19.43
C ASP A 41 -9.58 13.07 20.72
N GLU A 42 -8.48 12.54 21.28
CA GLU A 42 -7.71 13.23 22.33
C GLU A 42 -7.14 14.55 21.84
N PHE A 43 -6.53 14.57 20.66
CA PHE A 43 -5.98 15.80 20.08
C PHE A 43 -7.04 16.89 19.88
N LYS A 44 -8.25 16.52 19.43
CA LYS A 44 -9.38 17.46 19.26
C LYS A 44 -9.87 18.05 20.58
N ARG A 45 -9.58 17.43 21.73
CA ARG A 45 -10.01 17.90 23.05
C ARG A 45 -9.04 18.92 23.67
N LEU A 46 -7.84 19.09 23.09
CA LEU A 46 -6.83 20.02 23.58
C LEU A 46 -7.27 21.47 23.34
N LYS A 47 -7.13 22.32 24.35
CA LYS A 47 -7.56 23.73 24.32
C LYS A 47 -6.44 24.73 24.57
N SER A 48 -5.25 24.26 24.99
CA SER A 48 -4.11 25.13 25.28
C SER A 48 -2.80 24.63 24.65
N GLN A 49 -1.83 25.54 24.57
CA GLN A 49 -0.49 25.22 24.06
C GLN A 49 0.28 24.30 25.03
N GLU A 50 0.06 24.42 26.34
CA GLU A 50 0.68 23.57 27.35
C GLU A 50 0.13 22.12 27.26
N GLU A 51 -1.19 21.97 27.12
CA GLU A 51 -1.83 20.67 26.88
C GLU A 51 -1.32 20.01 25.59
N LEU A 52 -1.07 20.79 24.54
CA LEU A 52 -0.46 20.28 23.30
C LEU A 52 0.97 19.78 23.53
N LEU A 53 1.78 20.49 24.31
CA LEU A 53 3.16 20.09 24.59
C LEU A 53 3.20 18.79 25.42
N ASP A 54 2.32 18.67 26.42
CA ASP A 54 2.22 17.48 27.26
C ASP A 54 1.70 16.29 26.47
N PHE A 55 0.67 16.48 25.64
CA PHE A 55 0.17 15.46 24.72
C PHE A 55 1.26 14.97 23.76
N LEU A 56 2.05 15.90 23.17
CA LEU A 56 3.14 15.54 22.27
C LEU A 56 4.26 14.78 22.97
N ARG A 57 4.55 15.09 24.24
CA ARG A 57 5.54 14.36 25.05
C ARG A 57 5.04 12.96 25.43
N GLU A 58 3.80 12.87 25.90
CA GLU A 58 3.18 11.60 26.32
C GLU A 58 3.04 10.63 25.15
N LYS A 59 2.55 11.11 24.00
CA LYS A 59 2.33 10.27 22.81
C LYS A 59 3.55 10.21 21.88
N ARG A 60 4.71 10.74 22.29
CA ARG A 60 5.94 10.76 21.49
C ARG A 60 6.32 9.38 20.98
N GLU A 61 6.22 8.37 21.84
CA GLU A 61 6.54 6.97 21.49
C GLU A 61 5.45 6.32 20.62
N SER A 62 4.25 6.90 20.60
CA SER A 62 3.12 6.45 19.77
C SER A 62 3.13 7.05 18.37
N PHE A 63 3.83 8.18 18.17
CA PHE A 63 4.01 8.78 16.85
C PHE A 63 4.90 7.89 15.98
N GLY A 64 4.42 7.55 14.78
CA GLY A 64 5.15 6.71 13.83
C GLY A 64 4.79 5.22 13.87
N ILE A 65 4.00 4.74 14.85
CA ILE A 65 3.53 3.34 14.88
C ILE A 65 2.87 2.95 13.55
N HIS A 66 1.96 3.78 13.04
CA HIS A 66 1.26 3.52 11.78
C HIS A 66 2.20 3.49 10.56
N HIS A 67 3.14 4.43 10.47
CA HIS A 67 4.13 4.47 9.37
C HIS A 67 5.09 3.28 9.42
N ASN A 68 5.53 2.89 10.62
CA ASN A 68 6.36 1.71 10.84
C ASN A 68 5.61 0.41 10.53
N THR A 69 4.32 0.34 10.87
CA THR A 69 3.44 -0.79 10.53
C THR A 69 3.26 -0.92 9.04
N ALA A 70 2.99 0.19 8.34
CA ALA A 70 2.93 0.25 6.89
C ALA A 70 4.25 -0.22 6.25
N TYR A 71 5.39 0.28 6.74
CA TYR A 71 6.71 -0.13 6.25
C TYR A 71 6.97 -1.63 6.43
N ARG A 72 6.64 -2.21 7.59
CA ARG A 72 6.83 -3.65 7.83
C ARG A 72 6.02 -4.49 6.85
N LYS A 73 4.73 -4.20 6.70
CA LYS A 73 3.86 -4.93 5.76
C LYS A 73 4.32 -4.75 4.31
N PHE A 74 4.74 -3.54 3.95
CA PHE A 74 5.35 -3.23 2.65
C PHE A 74 6.58 -4.09 2.38
N MET A 75 7.53 -4.16 3.30
CA MET A 75 8.75 -4.96 3.12
C MET A 75 8.42 -6.44 2.95
N VAL A 76 7.54 -7.00 3.78
CA VAL A 76 7.14 -8.41 3.69
C VAL A 76 6.55 -8.75 2.32
N MET A 77 5.59 -7.95 1.83
CA MET A 77 4.97 -8.21 0.52
C MET A 77 5.94 -7.94 -0.64
N LEU A 78 6.83 -6.93 -0.51
CA LEU A 78 7.82 -6.62 -1.53
C LEU A 78 8.88 -7.74 -1.65
N GLU A 79 9.35 -8.27 -0.53
CA GLU A 79 10.32 -9.36 -0.47
C GLU A 79 9.74 -10.67 -1.01
N TYR A 80 8.44 -10.92 -0.79
CA TYR A 80 7.76 -12.06 -1.40
C TYR A 80 7.77 -12.01 -2.92
N LEU A 81 7.42 -10.86 -3.50
CA LEU A 81 7.45 -10.67 -4.95
C LEU A 81 8.88 -10.69 -5.50
N ALA A 82 9.89 -10.36 -4.68
CA ALA A 82 11.29 -10.37 -5.08
C ALA A 82 11.88 -11.78 -5.21
N LYS A 83 11.22 -12.81 -4.65
CA LYS A 83 11.72 -14.20 -4.62
C LYS A 83 10.67 -15.18 -5.14
N PRO A 84 10.30 -15.12 -6.43
CA PRO A 84 9.41 -16.11 -7.02
C PRO A 84 10.14 -17.45 -7.07
N GLY A 85 9.66 -18.45 -6.33
CA GLY A 85 10.20 -19.82 -6.42
C GLY A 85 10.57 -20.52 -5.11
N ILE A 86 10.41 -19.88 -3.94
CA ILE A 86 10.68 -20.56 -2.64
C ILE A 86 9.84 -21.85 -2.49
N ASP A 87 8.68 -21.94 -3.16
CA ASP A 87 7.75 -23.07 -3.07
C ASP A 87 7.73 -24.01 -4.31
N ASN A 88 8.62 -23.84 -5.31
CA ASN A 88 8.62 -24.68 -6.53
C ASN A 88 9.98 -25.37 -6.79
N PRO A 89 10.13 -26.67 -6.48
CA PRO A 89 11.38 -27.40 -6.62
C PRO A 89 11.83 -27.66 -8.08
N TYR A 90 11.02 -27.30 -9.08
CA TYR A 90 11.34 -27.47 -10.51
C TYR A 90 11.79 -26.18 -11.19
N VAL A 91 11.77 -25.05 -10.48
CA VAL A 91 12.23 -23.76 -10.97
C VAL A 91 13.67 -23.57 -10.47
N PRO A 92 14.68 -23.36 -11.35
CA PRO A 92 16.03 -23.00 -10.92
C PRO A 92 15.97 -21.81 -9.97
N GLU A 93 16.86 -21.68 -8.98
CA GLU A 93 16.93 -20.51 -8.10
C GLU A 93 16.85 -19.21 -8.94
N GLU A 94 15.66 -18.64 -9.07
CA GLU A 94 15.47 -17.44 -9.86
C GLU A 94 16.22 -16.33 -9.12
N ARG A 95 17.06 -15.62 -9.86
CA ARG A 95 17.79 -14.47 -9.33
C ARG A 95 16.81 -13.57 -8.59
N GLU A 96 17.12 -13.18 -7.37
CA GLU A 96 16.32 -12.22 -6.60
C GLU A 96 15.97 -11.01 -7.48
N TYR A 97 14.68 -10.79 -7.69
CA TYR A 97 14.19 -9.72 -8.57
C TYR A 97 14.59 -8.38 -7.99
N SER A 98 15.08 -7.48 -8.84
CA SER A 98 15.33 -6.10 -8.42
C SER A 98 14.01 -5.37 -8.17
N VAL A 99 14.08 -4.21 -7.52
CA VAL A 99 12.91 -3.34 -7.31
C VAL A 99 12.26 -2.96 -8.65
N GLU A 100 13.08 -2.74 -9.67
CA GLU A 100 12.64 -2.46 -11.04
C GLU A 100 11.84 -3.65 -11.57
N THR A 101 12.37 -4.87 -11.50
CA THR A 101 11.66 -6.07 -11.96
C THR A 101 10.33 -6.26 -11.22
N VAL A 102 10.31 -6.15 -9.89
CA VAL A 102 9.06 -6.29 -9.11
C VAL A 102 8.02 -5.25 -9.53
N VAL A 103 8.44 -4.01 -9.77
CA VAL A 103 7.52 -2.96 -10.19
C VAL A 103 6.97 -3.23 -11.59
N GLU A 104 7.82 -3.59 -12.54
CA GLU A 104 7.42 -3.84 -13.93
C GLU A 104 6.50 -5.05 -14.05
N GLU A 105 6.84 -6.16 -13.41
CA GLU A 105 6.10 -7.43 -13.50
C GLU A 105 4.78 -7.40 -12.71
N TYR A 106 4.76 -6.84 -11.50
CA TYR A 106 3.62 -7.01 -10.59
C TYR A 106 2.82 -5.74 -10.31
N LEU A 107 3.50 -4.59 -10.19
CA LEU A 107 2.84 -3.34 -9.74
C LEU A 107 2.45 -2.44 -10.89
N ARG A 108 3.02 -2.64 -12.08
CA ARG A 108 2.77 -1.78 -13.23
C ARG A 108 1.38 -2.01 -13.83
N MET A 109 0.98 -3.28 -13.92
CA MET A 109 -0.33 -3.71 -14.42
C MET A 109 -0.73 -2.97 -15.70
N ASN A 110 0.24 -2.83 -16.62
CA ASN A 110 0.09 -2.16 -17.91
C ASN A 110 -0.42 -0.69 -17.89
N ILE A 111 -0.25 0.02 -16.77
CA ILE A 111 -0.58 1.45 -16.74
C ILE A 111 0.39 2.25 -17.64
N PRO A 112 -0.08 3.20 -18.48
CA PRO A 112 0.81 3.88 -19.43
C PRO A 112 1.91 4.73 -18.78
N TYR A 113 3.14 4.69 -19.30
CA TYR A 113 4.26 5.55 -18.86
C TYR A 113 4.02 7.03 -19.18
N GLY A 114 3.42 7.31 -20.34
CA GLY A 114 3.32 8.66 -20.89
C GLY A 114 2.66 9.68 -19.95
N ARG A 115 3.37 10.79 -19.69
CA ARG A 115 2.87 11.96 -18.94
C ARG A 115 1.91 12.85 -19.74
N LYS A 116 1.49 12.45 -20.95
CA LYS A 116 0.55 13.22 -21.79
C LYS A 116 -0.87 13.17 -21.20
N LEU A 117 -1.02 13.76 -20.02
CA LEU A 117 -2.25 13.94 -19.24
C LEU A 117 -3.32 14.73 -20.02
N GLY A 118 -2.93 15.44 -21.08
CA GLY A 118 -3.88 16.16 -21.95
C GLY A 118 -4.94 15.27 -22.61
N ARG A 119 -4.67 13.97 -22.80
CA ARG A 119 -5.64 13.02 -23.39
C ARG A 119 -6.37 12.14 -22.36
N TYR A 120 -6.07 12.29 -21.08
CA TYR A 120 -6.71 11.49 -20.04
C TYR A 120 -7.93 12.22 -19.44
N SER A 121 -9.03 11.49 -19.32
CA SER A 121 -10.20 11.86 -18.54
C SER A 121 -9.83 12.14 -17.08
N ARG A 122 -10.69 12.86 -16.36
CA ARG A 122 -10.55 13.10 -14.92
C ARG A 122 -10.39 11.79 -14.14
N LEU A 123 -11.16 10.77 -14.51
CA LEU A 123 -11.11 9.43 -13.91
C LEU A 123 -9.74 8.76 -14.08
N GLN A 124 -9.22 8.74 -15.30
CA GLN A 124 -7.90 8.17 -15.61
C GLN A 124 -6.77 8.89 -14.87
N LYS A 125 -6.87 10.22 -14.73
CA LYS A 125 -5.91 11.02 -13.96
C LYS A 125 -5.93 10.65 -12.47
N GLU A 126 -7.12 10.55 -11.87
CA GLU A 126 -7.30 10.16 -10.47
C GLU A 126 -6.75 8.75 -10.18
N ILE A 127 -7.03 7.78 -11.06
CA ILE A 127 -6.52 6.41 -10.92
C ILE A 127 -4.98 6.40 -11.04
N LYS A 128 -4.44 7.06 -12.07
CA LYS A 128 -2.98 7.09 -12.33
C LYS A 128 -2.19 7.91 -11.30
N LYS A 129 -2.82 8.83 -10.58
CA LYS A 129 -2.17 9.68 -9.58
C LYS A 129 -1.45 8.82 -8.54
N HIS A 130 -0.18 9.16 -8.26
CA HIS A 130 0.68 8.46 -7.32
C HIS A 130 0.86 6.95 -7.58
N TRP A 131 0.67 6.48 -8.82
CA TRP A 131 1.00 5.09 -9.14
C TRP A 131 2.50 4.83 -8.87
N PRO A 132 2.86 3.73 -8.19
CA PRO A 132 4.25 3.47 -7.84
C PRO A 132 5.13 3.33 -9.08
N THR A 133 6.36 3.81 -8.94
CA THR A 133 7.46 3.70 -9.90
C THR A 133 8.65 3.03 -9.21
N PRO A 134 9.63 2.48 -9.95
CA PRO A 134 10.82 1.89 -9.32
C PRO A 134 11.51 2.85 -8.36
N ARG A 135 11.59 4.14 -8.75
CA ARG A 135 12.13 5.20 -7.90
C ARG A 135 11.35 5.36 -6.60
N THR A 136 10.03 5.49 -6.65
CA THR A 136 9.23 5.72 -5.42
C THR A 136 9.25 4.50 -4.51
N ILE A 137 9.23 3.28 -5.06
CA ILE A 137 9.38 2.06 -4.28
C ILE A 137 10.77 1.99 -3.63
N ASN A 138 11.83 2.35 -4.34
CA ASN A 138 13.17 2.38 -3.77
C ASN A 138 13.32 3.47 -2.70
N GLU A 139 12.69 4.64 -2.86
CA GLU A 139 12.64 5.69 -1.84
C GLU A 139 11.88 5.21 -0.59
N MET A 140 10.77 4.46 -0.74
CA MET A 140 10.05 3.83 0.37
C MET A 140 10.90 2.76 1.06
N LYS A 141 11.53 1.85 0.29
CA LYS A 141 12.45 0.81 0.79
C LYS A 141 13.60 1.39 1.59
N ASN A 142 14.15 2.54 1.16
CA ASN A 142 15.21 3.24 1.86
C ASN A 142 14.71 4.21 2.94
N ARG A 143 13.41 4.19 3.27
CA ARG A 143 12.77 5.07 4.29
C ARG A 143 12.96 6.56 4.03
N LYS A 144 13.13 6.95 2.76
CA LYS A 144 13.16 8.36 2.32
C LYS A 144 11.73 8.89 2.10
N LEU A 145 10.79 7.99 1.81
CA LEU A 145 9.36 8.28 1.70
C LEU A 145 8.58 7.31 2.58
N ASP A 146 7.47 7.78 3.13
CA ASP A 146 6.49 6.91 3.77
C ASP A 146 5.81 6.02 2.72
N VAL A 147 5.47 4.80 3.13
CA VAL A 147 4.69 3.89 2.29
C VAL A 147 3.29 4.43 2.14
N ASP A 148 2.88 4.68 0.90
CA ASP A 148 1.56 5.17 0.61
C ASP A 148 0.52 4.05 0.48
N ARG A 149 -0.75 4.43 0.65
CA ARG A 149 -1.90 3.53 0.63
C ARG A 149 -2.06 2.78 -0.70
N LYS A 150 -1.80 3.45 -1.83
CA LYS A 150 -1.96 2.86 -3.16
C LYS A 150 -0.93 1.76 -3.37
N THR A 151 0.31 2.01 -2.96
CA THR A 151 1.38 1.00 -2.98
C THR A 151 1.03 -0.23 -2.13
N LEU A 152 0.54 -0.05 -0.90
CA LEU A 152 0.11 -1.19 -0.07
C LEU A 152 -1.02 -2.00 -0.69
N LEU A 153 -2.01 -1.33 -1.29
CA LEU A 153 -3.14 -2.01 -1.92
C LEU A 153 -2.70 -2.78 -3.18
N LEU A 154 -1.80 -2.22 -3.97
CA LEU A 154 -1.24 -2.90 -5.15
C LEU A 154 -0.39 -4.11 -4.74
N LEU A 155 0.43 -3.97 -3.70
CA LEU A 155 1.19 -5.09 -3.14
C LEU A 155 0.27 -6.19 -2.61
N TYR A 156 -0.81 -5.83 -1.92
CA TYR A 156 -1.80 -6.81 -1.44
C TYR A 156 -2.42 -7.58 -2.62
N ILE A 157 -2.82 -6.88 -3.69
CA ILE A 157 -3.37 -7.49 -4.90
C ILE A 157 -2.35 -8.41 -5.57
N ALA A 158 -1.12 -7.93 -5.77
CA ALA A 158 -0.06 -8.64 -6.46
C ALA A 158 0.38 -9.91 -5.71
N THR A 159 0.25 -9.90 -4.38
CA THR A 159 0.56 -11.05 -3.52
C THR A 159 -0.67 -11.90 -3.16
N GLU A 160 -1.87 -11.50 -3.61
CA GLU A 160 -3.19 -11.93 -3.10
C GLU A 160 -3.22 -12.09 -1.57
N GLY A 161 -2.55 -11.15 -0.91
CA GLY A 161 -2.40 -11.06 0.52
C GLY A 161 -1.66 -12.22 1.16
N MET A 162 -0.78 -12.92 0.44
CA MET A 162 0.15 -13.94 0.97
C MET A 162 -0.56 -15.17 1.54
N VAL A 163 -1.27 -15.88 0.65
CA VAL A 163 -2.35 -16.86 0.87
C VAL A 163 -1.95 -18.14 1.63
N LEU A 164 -2.73 -18.57 2.65
CA LEU A 164 -2.88 -20.00 3.02
C LEU A 164 -4.32 -20.35 3.45
N GLU A 165 -5.17 -20.60 2.45
CA GLU A 165 -5.98 -21.81 2.19
C GLU A 165 -7.18 -21.45 1.30
N ARG A 166 -7.20 -21.98 0.06
CA ARG A 166 -8.44 -22.17 -0.70
C ARG A 166 -9.06 -23.50 -0.28
N GLY A 167 -9.59 -23.58 0.95
CA GLY A 167 -10.54 -24.64 1.29
C GLY A 167 -11.80 -24.51 0.42
N ASP A 168 -12.74 -25.46 0.52
CA ASP A 168 -14.08 -25.44 -0.12
C ASP A 168 -15.00 -24.30 0.38
N SER A 169 -14.42 -23.16 0.77
CA SER A 169 -15.12 -21.96 1.17
C SER A 169 -15.83 -21.36 -0.03
N ARG A 170 -17.11 -21.02 0.14
CA ARG A 170 -17.90 -20.34 -0.89
C ARG A 170 -17.20 -19.06 -1.34
N TRP A 171 -17.27 -18.76 -2.64
CA TRP A 171 -16.67 -17.54 -3.22
C TRP A 171 -17.04 -16.27 -2.46
N GLU A 172 -18.28 -16.17 -1.95
CA GLU A 172 -18.77 -15.03 -1.18
C GLU A 172 -17.97 -14.80 0.09
N ASP A 173 -17.56 -15.88 0.75
CA ASP A 173 -16.83 -15.83 2.01
C ASP A 173 -15.36 -15.47 1.75
N ASN A 174 -14.80 -15.92 0.62
CA ASN A 174 -13.49 -15.47 0.16
C ASN A 174 -13.47 -13.95 -0.11
N VAL A 175 -14.49 -13.44 -0.80
CA VAL A 175 -14.62 -11.99 -1.07
C VAL A 175 -14.76 -11.18 0.21
N LYS A 176 -15.60 -11.63 1.15
CA LYS A 176 -15.74 -10.99 2.47
C LYS A 176 -14.41 -10.99 3.23
N GLU A 177 -13.67 -12.09 3.18
CA GLU A 177 -12.42 -12.22 3.91
C GLU A 177 -11.34 -11.29 3.35
N HIS A 178 -11.15 -11.22 2.03
CA HIS A 178 -10.22 -10.25 1.45
C HIS A 178 -10.61 -8.81 1.77
N TYR A 179 -11.91 -8.47 1.71
CA TYR A 179 -12.38 -7.13 2.09
C TYR A 179 -12.06 -6.82 3.57
N ARG A 180 -12.25 -7.79 4.47
CA ARG A 180 -11.92 -7.68 5.90
C ARG A 180 -10.42 -7.49 6.11
N ARG A 181 -9.59 -8.32 5.48
CA ARG A 181 -8.12 -8.29 5.62
C ARG A 181 -7.52 -6.98 5.11
N ILE A 182 -8.00 -6.47 3.98
CA ILE A 182 -7.55 -5.18 3.45
C ILE A 182 -7.89 -4.05 4.43
N ASN A 183 -9.14 -3.98 4.89
CA ASN A 183 -9.55 -2.94 5.83
C ASN A 183 -8.84 -3.03 7.18
N LEU A 184 -8.56 -4.24 7.66
CA LEU A 184 -7.72 -4.46 8.84
C LEU A 184 -6.30 -3.92 8.61
N MET A 185 -5.64 -4.32 7.51
CA MET A 185 -4.31 -3.81 7.13
C MET A 185 -4.30 -2.27 7.08
N LEU A 186 -5.27 -1.66 6.41
CA LEU A 186 -5.36 -0.21 6.30
C LEU A 186 -5.54 0.46 7.67
N THR A 187 -6.35 -0.12 8.55
CA THR A 187 -6.58 0.40 9.91
C THR A 187 -5.30 0.34 10.75
N GLU A 188 -4.58 -0.78 10.72
CA GLU A 188 -3.29 -0.95 11.41
C GLU A 188 -2.22 0.01 10.88
N CYS A 189 -2.31 0.40 9.61
CA CYS A 189 -1.44 1.40 8.99
C CYS A 189 -1.96 2.84 9.15
N GLY A 190 -3.05 3.07 9.91
CA GLY A 190 -3.62 4.41 10.12
C GLY A 190 -4.19 5.06 8.86
N MET A 191 -4.56 4.26 7.85
CA MET A 191 -5.05 4.70 6.54
C MET A 191 -6.58 4.59 6.45
N SER A 192 -7.17 5.34 5.51
CA SER A 192 -8.62 5.25 5.26
C SER A 192 -9.00 3.88 4.70
N LEU A 193 -10.13 3.34 5.16
CA LEU A 193 -10.74 2.11 4.65
C LEU A 193 -11.03 2.18 3.15
N LEU A 194 -11.33 1.04 2.54
CA LEU A 194 -11.80 0.98 1.15
C LEU A 194 -13.09 1.80 1.00
N ASN A 195 -13.13 2.64 -0.03
CA ASN A 195 -14.24 3.52 -0.34
C ASN A 195 -14.76 3.26 -1.75
N LEU A 196 -15.99 2.77 -1.87
CA LEU A 196 -16.64 2.48 -3.16
C LEU A 196 -16.73 3.71 -4.09
N HIS A 197 -16.68 4.93 -3.55
CA HIS A 197 -16.72 6.16 -4.33
C HIS A 197 -15.34 6.62 -4.82
N SER A 198 -14.24 6.00 -4.34
CA SER A 198 -12.91 6.19 -4.90
C SER A 198 -12.74 5.29 -6.13
N PRO A 199 -12.42 5.84 -7.32
CA PRO A 199 -12.23 5.04 -8.52
C PRO A 199 -11.20 3.91 -8.39
N PHE A 200 -10.10 4.18 -7.70
CA PHE A 200 -9.05 3.19 -7.49
C PHE A 200 -9.53 2.07 -6.55
N ASP A 201 -10.18 2.44 -5.43
CA ASP A 201 -10.70 1.47 -4.47
C ASP A 201 -11.83 0.62 -5.06
N TYR A 202 -12.66 1.21 -5.92
CA TYR A 202 -13.65 0.48 -6.69
C TYR A 202 -12.97 -0.62 -7.52
N MET A 203 -11.87 -0.30 -8.22
CA MET A 203 -11.11 -1.31 -8.96
C MET A 203 -10.52 -2.38 -8.03
N VAL A 204 -10.01 -2.02 -6.85
CA VAL A 204 -9.56 -3.00 -5.84
C VAL A 204 -10.70 -3.92 -5.41
N ILE A 205 -11.90 -3.39 -5.17
CA ILE A 205 -13.07 -4.20 -4.78
C ILE A 205 -13.50 -5.11 -5.93
N GLN A 206 -13.44 -4.62 -7.16
CA GLN A 206 -13.78 -5.42 -8.34
C GLN A 206 -12.74 -6.51 -8.63
N SER A 207 -11.46 -6.31 -8.33
CA SER A 207 -10.45 -7.37 -8.48
C SER A 207 -10.72 -8.52 -7.49
N ILE A 208 -11.18 -8.20 -6.28
CA ILE A 208 -11.59 -9.21 -5.27
C ILE A 208 -12.83 -9.99 -5.75
N ARG A 209 -13.84 -9.29 -6.29
CA ARG A 209 -15.19 -9.82 -6.54
C ARG A 209 -15.34 -10.79 -7.72
N ALA A 210 -14.40 -10.88 -8.66
CA ALA A 210 -14.67 -11.59 -9.90
C ALA A 210 -14.92 -13.09 -9.65
N ALA A 211 -16.06 -13.57 -10.17
CA ALA A 211 -16.48 -14.97 -10.12
C ALA A 211 -15.68 -15.78 -11.16
N GLY A 212 -15.05 -16.86 -10.72
CA GLY A 212 -14.21 -17.74 -11.54
C GLY A 212 -12.86 -17.99 -10.87
N GLU A 213 -12.51 -19.27 -10.73
CA GLU A 213 -11.38 -19.75 -9.92
C GLU A 213 -10.01 -19.56 -10.58
N GLU A 214 -9.95 -19.16 -11.85
CA GLU A 214 -8.72 -19.34 -12.64
C GLU A 214 -7.79 -18.13 -12.72
N GLU A 215 -8.25 -16.91 -12.36
CA GLU A 215 -7.44 -15.70 -12.53
C GLU A 215 -7.20 -14.96 -11.21
N ASN A 216 -5.92 -14.66 -10.91
CA ASN A 216 -5.50 -13.90 -9.72
C ASN A 216 -6.01 -12.44 -9.75
N MET A 217 -6.10 -11.80 -8.58
CA MET A 217 -6.54 -10.40 -8.46
C MET A 217 -5.68 -9.43 -9.28
N GLY A 218 -4.37 -9.69 -9.43
CA GLY A 218 -3.45 -8.84 -10.19
C GLY A 218 -3.85 -8.70 -11.66
N LEU A 219 -4.08 -9.83 -12.32
CA LEU A 219 -4.51 -9.89 -13.73
C LEU A 219 -5.90 -9.26 -13.93
N ARG A 220 -6.82 -9.44 -12.97
CA ARG A 220 -8.14 -8.77 -13.00
C ARG A 220 -7.99 -7.25 -12.93
N MET A 221 -7.13 -6.75 -12.04
CA MET A 221 -6.82 -5.32 -11.92
C MET A 221 -6.21 -4.78 -13.22
N GLU A 222 -5.24 -5.51 -13.78
CA GLU A 222 -4.61 -5.19 -15.06
C GLU A 222 -5.62 -5.10 -16.21
N ARG A 223 -6.52 -6.09 -16.36
CA ARG A 223 -7.56 -6.06 -17.40
C ARG A 223 -8.46 -4.83 -17.30
N MET A 224 -8.84 -4.44 -16.08
CA MET A 224 -9.61 -3.22 -15.87
C MET A 224 -8.81 -1.98 -16.28
N LEU A 225 -7.52 -1.90 -15.91
CA LEU A 225 -6.63 -0.81 -16.31
C LEU A 225 -6.48 -0.75 -17.84
N CYS A 226 -6.24 -1.87 -18.51
CA CYS A 226 -6.16 -1.94 -19.97
C CYS A 226 -7.42 -1.37 -20.62
N ARG A 227 -8.63 -1.81 -20.19
CA ARG A 227 -9.90 -1.26 -20.72
C ARG A 227 -10.04 0.25 -20.46
N LEU A 228 -9.59 0.72 -19.30
CA LEU A 228 -9.64 2.13 -18.92
C LEU A 228 -8.68 2.99 -19.73
N PHE A 229 -7.49 2.49 -20.08
CA PHE A 229 -6.43 3.30 -20.69
C PHE A 229 -6.21 3.04 -22.20
N GLN A 230 -6.69 1.92 -22.77
CA GLN A 230 -6.50 1.54 -24.19
C GLN A 230 -7.59 2.05 -25.15
N LYS A 231 -8.49 2.94 -24.71
CA LYS A 231 -9.59 3.44 -25.55
C LYS A 231 -9.15 4.51 -26.59
N ASN A 232 -8.06 4.25 -27.31
CA ASN A 232 -7.63 5.02 -28.49
C ASN A 232 -6.80 4.25 -29.52
N ASP A 233 -6.76 2.92 -29.50
CA ASP A 233 -6.42 2.16 -30.69
C ASP A 233 -7.72 1.64 -31.29
N LYS A 234 -8.21 2.40 -32.28
CA LYS A 234 -9.16 2.02 -33.33
C LYS A 234 -10.18 0.93 -32.93
N ILE A 235 -11.43 1.33 -32.71
CA ILE A 235 -12.56 0.49 -33.13
C ILE A 235 -12.40 0.38 -34.65
N ALA A 236 -11.69 -0.64 -35.10
CA ALA A 236 -11.56 -0.98 -36.50
C ALA A 236 -12.92 -1.50 -36.96
N TYR A 237 -13.61 -0.66 -37.72
CA TYR A 237 -14.64 -0.97 -38.70
C TYR A 237 -15.65 -2.07 -38.33
N ILE A 238 -16.86 -1.64 -37.95
CA ILE A 238 -18.05 -2.23 -38.57
C ILE A 238 -18.07 -1.64 -39.97
N GLU A 239 -17.58 -2.39 -40.97
CA GLU A 239 -17.97 -2.13 -42.36
C GLU A 239 -19.45 -2.55 -42.46
N GLU A 240 -20.33 -1.56 -42.55
CA GLU A 240 -21.60 -1.72 -43.24
C GLU A 240 -21.27 -1.90 -44.73
N VAL A 241 -21.51 -3.11 -45.27
CA VAL A 241 -22.36 -3.42 -46.45
C VAL A 241 -22.73 -4.89 -46.41
#